data_AF-A0A1H8YQG8-F1
#
_entry.id   AF-A0A1H8YQG8-F1
#
_cell.length_a   1.000
_cell.length_b   1.000
_cell.length_c   1.000
_cell.angle_alpha   90.00
_cell.angle_beta   90.00
_cell.angle_gamma   90.00
#
_symmetry.space_group_name_H-M   'P 1'
#
loop_
_entity.id
_entity.type
_entity.pdbx_description
1 polymer ?
#
loop_
_entity_poly.entity_id
_entity_poly.type
_entity_poly.pdbx_seq_one_letter_code
_entity_poly.pdbx_strand_id
1 'polypeptide(L)'
;MTSWTHVLAVVVGAARPDGDVYAHFGSLLGFDAHLAVAEELGLVLPAPEPIADDAPEILLTDAGRAFVRQFQLTKLPAGRANYWNLRHASLTEPASTELACRWEALRARHSSIQNGAS
;
A
#
# COMPACT_ATOMS: atom_id res chain seq x y z
N MET A 1 -10.77 9.03 -4.42
CA MET A 1 -11.45 7.98 -3.61
C MET A 1 -10.44 6.86 -3.41
N THR A 2 -10.13 6.48 -2.17
CA THR A 2 -9.11 5.45 -1.90
C THR A 2 -9.66 4.06 -2.24
N SER A 3 -8.84 3.23 -2.88
CA SER A 3 -9.16 1.86 -3.25
C SER A 3 -8.13 0.93 -2.63
N TRP A 4 -8.59 -0.11 -1.91
CA TRP A 4 -7.70 -1.07 -1.26
C TRP A 4 -6.82 -1.83 -2.25
N THR A 5 -7.33 -2.10 -3.45
CA THR A 5 -6.56 -2.66 -4.56
C THR A 5 -5.36 -1.78 -4.93
N HIS A 6 -5.51 -0.46 -4.91
CA HIS A 6 -4.45 0.48 -5.26
C HIS A 6 -3.48 0.75 -4.09
N VAL A 7 -3.96 0.70 -2.84
CA VAL A 7 -3.06 0.66 -1.67
C VAL A 7 -2.21 -0.62 -1.69
N LEU A 8 -2.81 -1.76 -2.05
CA LEU A 8 -2.07 -3.00 -2.27
C LEU A 8 -1.05 -2.86 -3.41
N ALA A 9 -1.41 -2.16 -4.49
CA ALA A 9 -0.52 -1.91 -5.61
C ALA A 9 0.74 -1.10 -5.22
N VAL A 10 0.61 -0.11 -4.32
CA VAL A 10 1.75 0.61 -3.74
C VAL A 10 2.68 -0.36 -3.00
N VAL A 11 2.12 -1.16 -2.09
CA VAL A 11 2.91 -2.10 -1.26
C VAL A 11 3.59 -3.16 -2.13
N VAL A 12 2.92 -3.67 -3.16
CA VAL A 12 3.50 -4.66 -4.08
C VAL A 12 4.57 -4.03 -4.96
N GLY A 13 4.35 -2.81 -5.46
CA GLY A 13 5.33 -2.07 -6.25
C GLY A 13 6.62 -1.81 -5.47
N ALA A 14 6.50 -1.32 -4.23
CA ALA A 14 7.63 -1.12 -3.33
C ALA A 14 8.35 -2.42 -2.92
N ALA A 15 7.73 -3.59 -3.11
CA ALA A 15 8.33 -4.89 -2.85
C ALA A 15 9.07 -5.47 -4.07
N ARG A 16 9.00 -4.82 -5.23
CA ARG A 16 9.69 -5.27 -6.44
C ARG A 16 11.21 -5.10 -6.30
N PRO A 17 12.02 -5.92 -6.98
CA PRO A 17 13.47 -5.78 -6.97
C PRO A 17 13.98 -4.43 -7.51
N ASP A 18 13.24 -3.80 -8.41
CA ASP A 18 13.54 -2.50 -9.01
C ASP A 18 12.93 -1.32 -8.23
N GLY A 19 12.19 -1.59 -7.15
CA GLY A 19 11.55 -0.55 -6.33
C GLY A 19 10.45 0.26 -7.01
N ASP A 20 9.98 -0.14 -8.20
CA ASP A 20 9.00 0.63 -8.97
C ASP A 20 7.59 0.57 -8.34
N VAL A 21 7.30 1.56 -7.48
CA VAL A 21 6.01 1.73 -6.80
C VAL A 21 4.85 2.01 -7.78
N TYR A 22 5.14 2.43 -9.00
CA TYR A 22 4.14 2.76 -10.03
C TYR A 22 3.81 1.60 -10.96
N ALA A 23 4.59 0.51 -10.93
CA ALA A 23 4.55 -0.60 -11.89
C ALA A 23 3.15 -1.23 -12.11
N HIS A 24 2.26 -1.11 -11.14
CA HIS A 24 0.94 -1.74 -11.15
C HIS A 24 -0.21 -0.76 -11.42
N PHE A 25 0.09 0.51 -11.67
CA PHE A 25 -0.88 1.54 -11.96
C PHE A 25 -1.11 1.70 -13.47
N GLY A 26 -2.38 1.82 -13.86
CA GLY A 26 -2.74 2.22 -15.23
C GLY A 26 -2.86 3.73 -15.40
N SER A 27 -2.94 4.47 -14.29
CA SER A 27 -3.03 5.92 -14.17
C SER A 27 -2.51 6.31 -12.79
N LEU A 28 -1.81 7.44 -12.69
CA LEU A 28 -1.32 8.00 -11.42
C LEU A 28 -2.34 8.91 -10.74
N LEU A 29 -3.52 9.10 -11.34
CA LEU A 29 -4.57 9.91 -10.74
C LEU A 29 -5.00 9.30 -9.40
N GLY A 30 -4.78 10.04 -8.31
CA GLY A 30 -5.09 9.59 -6.95
C GLY A 30 -4.03 8.70 -6.30
N PHE A 31 -2.88 8.49 -6.94
CA PHE A 31 -1.75 7.74 -6.38
C PHE A 31 -1.36 8.24 -4.99
N ASP A 32 -1.17 9.55 -4.82
CA ASP A 32 -0.74 10.15 -3.55
C ASP A 32 -1.69 9.81 -2.39
N ALA A 33 -3.00 9.72 -2.66
CA ALA A 33 -3.97 9.33 -1.64
C ALA A 33 -3.88 7.84 -1.26
N HIS A 34 -3.44 6.98 -2.18
CA HIS A 34 -3.17 5.57 -1.89
C HIS A 34 -1.84 5.39 -1.16
N LEU A 35 -0.81 6.14 -1.55
CA LEU A 35 0.49 6.15 -0.90
C LEU A 35 0.37 6.64 0.55
N ALA A 36 -0.29 7.78 0.78
CA ALA A 36 -0.50 8.32 2.13
C ALA A 36 -1.17 7.30 3.07
N VAL A 37 -2.16 6.54 2.58
CA VAL A 37 -2.79 5.47 3.37
C VAL A 37 -1.82 4.33 3.66
N ALA A 38 -0.98 3.93 2.69
CA ALA A 38 0.04 2.91 2.93
C ALA A 38 1.10 3.36 3.95
N GLU A 39 1.46 4.64 3.95
CA GLU A 39 2.37 5.27 4.92
C GLU A 39 1.75 5.35 6.32
N GLU A 40 0.50 5.81 6.44
CA GLU A 40 -0.22 5.86 7.72
C GLU A 40 -0.43 4.47 8.33
N LEU A 41 -0.63 3.46 7.49
CA LEU A 41 -0.66 2.05 7.92
C LEU A 41 0.73 1.50 8.29
N GLY A 42 1.79 2.28 8.11
CA GLY A 42 3.17 1.91 8.40
C GLY A 42 3.71 0.81 7.51
N LEU A 43 3.15 0.61 6.30
CA LEU A 43 3.55 -0.46 5.38
C LEU A 43 4.68 -0.02 4.45
N VAL A 44 4.75 1.27 4.15
CA VAL A 44 5.84 1.89 3.38
C VAL A 44 6.32 3.16 4.09
N LEU A 45 7.50 3.63 3.69
CA LEU A 45 8.05 4.92 4.10
C LEU A 45 8.75 5.60 2.92
N PRO A 46 8.74 6.93 2.84
CA PRO A 46 9.56 7.65 1.87
C PRO A 46 11.04 7.45 2.21
N ALA A 47 11.87 7.24 1.19
CA ALA A 47 13.32 7.17 1.36
C ALA A 47 13.86 8.52 1.88
N PRO A 48 14.90 8.51 2.72
CA PRO A 48 15.54 9.72 3.21
C PRO A 48 16.31 10.39 2.06
N GLU A 49 15.65 11.36 1.43
CA GLU A 49 16.09 12.23 0.33
C GLU A 49 16.14 11.58 -1.07
N PRO A 50 15.45 12.17 -2.08
CA PRO A 50 15.68 11.82 -3.47
C PRO A 50 17.10 12.26 -3.85
N ILE A 51 17.90 11.35 -4.38
CA ILE A 51 19.11 11.72 -5.10
C ILE A 51 18.64 12.55 -6.30
N ALA A 52 19.14 13.78 -6.41
CA ALA A 52 18.68 14.76 -7.41
C ALA A 52 18.55 14.10 -8.81
N ASP A 53 17.36 14.24 -9.41
CA ASP A 53 16.87 13.70 -10.69
C ASP A 53 16.11 12.35 -10.69
N ASP A 54 16.00 11.63 -9.57
CA ASP A 54 15.21 10.39 -9.50
C ASP A 54 13.81 10.57 -8.88
N ALA A 55 12.85 9.74 -9.32
CA ALA A 55 11.51 9.64 -8.74
C ALA A 55 11.61 9.31 -7.24
N PRO A 56 10.66 9.75 -6.40
CA PRO A 56 10.69 9.48 -4.96
C PRO A 56 10.77 7.98 -4.70
N GLU A 57 11.86 7.54 -4.06
CA GLU A 57 12.05 6.15 -3.69
C GLU A 57 11.14 5.83 -2.48
N ILE A 58 10.25 4.85 -2.64
CA ILE A 58 9.33 4.40 -1.60
C ILE A 58 9.79 3.03 -1.12
N LEU A 59 10.11 2.94 0.17
CA LEU A 59 10.68 1.75 0.78
C LEU A 59 9.63 0.95 1.55
N LEU A 60 9.72 -0.38 1.47
CA LEU A 60 8.92 -1.26 2.32
C LEU A 60 9.42 -1.21 3.78
N THR A 61 8.51 -1.09 4.75
CA THR A 61 8.85 -1.26 6.17
C THR A 61 8.96 -2.74 6.54
N ASP A 62 9.38 -3.05 7.78
CA ASP A 62 9.30 -4.43 8.29
C ASP A 62 7.86 -4.94 8.34
N ALA A 63 6.91 -4.07 8.71
CA ALA A 63 5.48 -4.41 8.70
C ALA A 63 4.96 -4.64 7.28
N GLY A 64 5.40 -3.84 6.30
CA GLY A 64 5.11 -4.05 4.88
C GLY A 64 5.68 -5.37 4.37
N ARG A 65 6.93 -5.70 4.71
CA ARG A 65 7.56 -6.99 4.36
C ARG A 65 6.79 -8.16 4.94
N ALA A 66 6.40 -8.08 6.21
CA ALA A 66 5.60 -9.10 6.87
C ALA A 66 4.24 -9.26 6.17
N PHE A 67 3.58 -8.15 5.83
CA PHE A 67 2.30 -8.14 5.12
C PHE A 67 2.39 -8.82 3.75
N VAL A 68 3.39 -8.46 2.94
CA VAL A 68 3.64 -9.08 1.62
C VAL A 68 3.83 -10.59 1.74
N ARG A 69 4.60 -11.05 2.73
CA ARG A 69 4.84 -12.47 2.98
C ARG A 69 3.58 -13.19 3.45
N GLN A 70 2.86 -12.61 4.41
CA GLN A 70 1.63 -13.17 4.99
C GLN A 70 0.59 -13.48 3.91
N PHE A 71 0.36 -12.54 2.99
CA PHE A 71 -0.62 -12.68 1.92
C PHE A 71 -0.03 -13.21 0.59
N GLN A 72 1.24 -13.62 0.61
CA GLN A 72 1.95 -14.17 -0.56
C GLN A 72 1.86 -13.27 -1.80
N LEU A 73 1.91 -11.95 -1.61
CA LEU A 73 1.64 -10.97 -2.67
C LEU A 73 2.67 -10.98 -3.79
N THR A 74 3.85 -11.57 -3.56
CA THR A 74 4.87 -11.80 -4.60
C THR A 74 4.41 -12.80 -5.67
N LYS A 75 3.30 -13.50 -5.46
CA LYS A 75 2.67 -14.40 -6.45
C LYS A 75 1.69 -13.68 -7.37
N LEU A 76 1.40 -12.41 -7.13
CA LEU A 76 0.55 -11.62 -8.03
C LEU A 76 1.24 -11.43 -9.38
N PRO A 77 0.49 -11.46 -10.49
CA PRO A 77 1.07 -11.30 -11.80
C PRO A 77 1.58 -9.87 -11.99
N ALA A 78 2.61 -9.74 -12.83
CA ALA A 78 2.97 -8.45 -13.41
C ALA A 78 1.76 -7.83 -14.14
N GLY A 79 1.70 -6.50 -14.19
CA GLY A 79 0.62 -5.75 -14.85
C GLY A 79 -0.30 -5.02 -13.88
N ARG A 80 -1.41 -4.49 -14.42
CA ARG A 80 -2.26 -3.51 -13.72
C ARG A 80 -3.09 -4.17 -12.60
N ALA A 81 -3.11 -3.51 -11.44
CA ALA A 81 -3.79 -4.00 -10.24
C ALA A 81 -5.31 -4.22 -10.43
N ASN A 82 -5.96 -3.43 -11.30
CA ASN A 82 -7.39 -3.59 -11.61
C ASN A 82 -7.76 -4.96 -12.17
N TYR A 83 -6.81 -5.69 -12.75
CA TYR A 83 -7.06 -7.04 -13.29
C TYR A 83 -6.75 -8.16 -12.31
N TRP A 84 -6.15 -7.87 -11.14
CA TRP A 84 -5.81 -8.91 -10.17
C TRP A 84 -7.06 -9.61 -9.62
N ASN A 85 -8.11 -8.86 -9.29
CA ASN A 85 -9.33 -9.44 -8.72
C ASN A 85 -10.06 -10.39 -9.70
N LEU A 86 -9.78 -10.32 -11.00
CA LEU A 86 -10.40 -11.23 -11.98
C LEU A 86 -9.80 -12.64 -11.97
N ARG A 87 -8.55 -12.79 -11.52
CA ARG A 87 -7.80 -14.05 -11.63
C ARG A 87 -7.09 -14.48 -10.34
N HIS A 88 -6.97 -13.58 -9.38
CA HIS A 88 -6.18 -13.74 -8.16
C HIS A 88 -6.92 -13.21 -6.92
N ALA A 89 -8.27 -13.19 -6.96
CA ALA A 89 -9.12 -12.76 -5.83
C ALA A 89 -8.75 -13.45 -4.51
N SER A 90 -8.38 -14.74 -4.55
CA SER A 90 -7.96 -15.50 -3.36
C SER A 90 -6.72 -14.94 -2.66
N LEU A 91 -5.90 -14.15 -3.35
CA LEU A 91 -4.75 -13.44 -2.78
C LEU A 91 -5.10 -12.00 -2.43
N THR A 92 -5.85 -11.30 -3.29
CA THR A 92 -6.10 -9.86 -3.12
C THR A 92 -7.24 -9.54 -2.15
N GLU A 93 -8.28 -10.37 -2.06
CA GLU A 93 -9.42 -10.11 -1.17
C GLU A 93 -9.01 -10.16 0.31
N PRO A 94 -8.33 -11.20 0.82
CA PRO A 94 -7.93 -11.22 2.24
C PRO A 94 -6.99 -10.07 2.60
N ALA A 95 -6.06 -9.72 1.70
CA ALA A 95 -5.15 -8.60 1.90
C ALA A 95 -5.90 -7.26 1.90
N SER A 96 -6.84 -7.07 0.99
CA SER A 96 -7.65 -5.84 0.91
C SER A 96 -8.56 -5.68 2.13
N THR A 97 -9.16 -6.78 2.61
CA THR A 97 -9.95 -6.79 3.85
C THR A 97 -9.09 -6.43 5.06
N GLU A 98 -7.89 -6.98 5.17
CA GLU A 98 -6.96 -6.66 6.26
C GLU A 98 -6.55 -5.17 6.23
N LEU A 99 -6.26 -4.61 5.06
CA LEU A 99 -5.99 -3.17 4.91
C LEU A 99 -7.16 -2.32 5.42
N ALA A 100 -8.38 -2.68 5.01
CA ALA A 100 -9.59 -1.99 5.47
C ALA A 100 -9.75 -2.07 7.00
N CYS A 101 -9.56 -3.26 7.60
CA CYS A 101 -9.65 -3.45 9.04
C CYS A 101 -8.61 -2.61 9.80
N ARG A 102 -7.35 -2.59 9.34
CA ARG A 102 -6.29 -1.77 9.96
C ARG A 102 -6.59 -0.28 9.86
N TRP A 103 -7.12 0.16 8.73
CA TRP A 103 -7.49 1.56 8.52
C TRP A 103 -8.61 2.00 9.47
N GLU A 104 -9.67 1.21 9.60
CA GLU A 104 -10.75 1.52 10.54
C GLU A 104 -10.26 1.56 11.99
N ALA A 105 -9.40 0.62 12.37
CA ALA A 105 -8.80 0.60 13.70
C ALA A 105 -7.92 1.85 13.96
N LEU A 106 -7.14 2.29 12.98
CA LEU A 106 -6.33 3.51 13.06
C LEU A 106 -7.21 4.75 13.23
N ARG A 107 -8.26 4.89 12.41
CA ARG A 107 -9.19 6.02 12.51
C ARG A 107 -9.91 6.06 13.85
N ALA A 108 -10.37 4.92 14.35
CA ALA A 108 -11.00 4.84 15.67
C ALA A 108 -10.06 5.30 16.79
N ARG A 109 -8.77 4.96 16.71
CA ARG A 109 -7.75 5.44 17.66
C ARG A 109 -7.54 6.95 17.57
N HIS A 110 -7.47 7.52 16.37
CA HIS A 110 -7.32 8.97 16.18
C HIS A 110 -8.52 9.73 16.75
N SER A 111 -9.75 9.26 16.52
CA SER A 111 -10.95 9.85 17.10
C SER A 111 -10.98 9.76 18.63
N SER A 112 -10.53 8.64 19.21
CA SER A 112 -10.47 8.49 20.67
C SER A 112 -9.46 9.44 21.33
N ILE A 113 -8.32 9.71 20.68
CA ILE A 113 -7.30 10.63 21.21
C ILE A 113 -7.79 12.08 21.15
N GLN A 114 -8.48 12.46 20.06
CA GLN A 114 -9.03 13.80 19.91
C GLN A 114 -10.14 14.11 20.93
N ASN A 115 -10.98 13.13 21.26
CA ASN A 115 -12.07 13.31 22.24
C ASN A 115 -11.61 13.23 23.71
N GLY A 116 -10.43 12.68 23.98
CA GLY A 116 -9.87 12.56 25.34
C GLY A 116 -8.98 13.73 25.78
N ALA A 117 -8.77 14.72 24.90
CA ALA A 117 -7.94 15.89 25.16
C ALA A 117 -8.74 17.15 25.57
N SER A 118 -9.98 16.99 26.06
CA SER A 118 -10.83 18.09 26.58
C SER A 118 -10.77 18.21 28.10
#